data_AF-A0A972BNV2-F1
#
_entry.id   AF-A0A972BNV2-F1
#
_cell.length_a   1.000
_cell.length_b   1.000
_cell.length_c   1.000
_cell.angle_alpha   90.00
_cell.angle_beta   90.00
_cell.angle_gamma   90.00
#
_symmetry.space_group_name_H-M   'P 1'
#
loop_
_entity.id
_entity.type
_entity.pdbx_description
1 polymer ?
#
loop_
_entity_poly.entity_id
_entity_poly.type
_entity_poly.pdbx_seq_one_letter_code
_entity_poly.pdbx_strand_id
1 'polypeptide(L)'
;MDTHDLRAPASAAGQRLDSFWYDWLDHEIARTAIQNWIRAGQASINGQVCRKPSTRLIPGQRITLNAQSTPSALVPRPGPLSLVFADQYLAVINKQAGLTVHPAPSVTEPTLLHFAAHAFPALTQMAGERPGIVHRLDKDTTGLILVALHEPTRLALTQAFAEREIDKQYLALVAGEPPASGCIELPIGRHPSIKTRMAVVHAGGRPARTEYVRLWTAPDHSASLMLVRIHTGRTHQIRVHMTALGHPLLGDAVYADARTAARAVRQMLHAWRLRVQHPHTRQPLVFLAPVPQDFLDQLRLLCQAPLRVGLTGATGSGKSTVRRMLEQEGLATLSADDVVAATYEPGQDGWQILRHYFGTTFVPADTAPVDKAALYQAMRSSESLRREIERLIHPVVRQAVQLFHQAHAPHISVAEIPLLCETGLQTDHDVVVTVFCPDELRHARLRTRGWDAERIAQVDSWQWEQAAKVRTAQLVVNNSGSAAELQHQVQALARVVRNIQRCRQERHLRAVLALLDEQREHGMNVS
;
A
#
# COMPACT_ATOMS: atom_id res chain seq x y z
N MET A 1 32.56 -30.94 24.54
CA MET A 1 33.92 -30.37 24.74
C MET A 1 34.81 -31.34 24.05
N ASP A 2 35.11 -31.05 22.79
CA ASP A 2 35.73 -32.06 21.94
C ASP A 2 37.19 -31.67 21.81
N THR A 3 38.04 -32.43 22.51
CA THR A 3 39.48 -32.29 22.38
C THR A 3 39.93 -33.24 21.29
N HIS A 4 40.42 -32.67 20.21
CA HIS A 4 40.99 -33.42 19.11
C HIS A 4 42.50 -33.48 19.29
N ASP A 5 43.06 -34.68 19.22
CA ASP A 5 44.49 -34.93 19.37
C ASP A 5 44.92 -36.00 18.36
N LEU A 6 45.74 -35.59 17.40
CA LEU A 6 46.13 -36.44 16.28
C LEU A 6 47.50 -36.06 15.75
N ARG A 7 48.08 -36.94 14.93
CA ARG A 7 49.30 -36.64 14.18
C ARG A 7 48.93 -36.14 12.79
N ALA A 8 49.51 -35.00 12.39
CA ALA A 8 49.31 -34.42 11.08
C ALA A 8 49.70 -35.45 9.98
N PRO A 9 48.75 -35.87 9.13
CA PRO A 9 49.02 -36.86 8.07
C PRO A 9 49.90 -36.27 6.97
N ALA A 10 50.47 -37.12 6.11
CA ALA A 10 51.29 -36.68 4.98
C ALA A 10 50.54 -35.72 4.03
N SER A 11 49.22 -35.92 3.88
CA SER A 11 48.34 -35.06 3.08
C SER A 11 48.19 -33.63 3.63
N ALA A 12 48.50 -33.39 4.90
CA ALA A 12 48.43 -32.07 5.53
C ALA A 12 49.71 -31.23 5.31
N ALA A 13 50.69 -31.74 4.56
CA ALA A 13 51.97 -31.06 4.34
C ALA A 13 51.78 -29.65 3.77
N GLY A 14 52.27 -28.63 4.50
CA GLY A 14 52.18 -27.24 4.09
C GLY A 14 50.78 -26.63 4.21
N GLN A 15 49.77 -27.38 4.64
CA GLN A 15 48.42 -26.88 4.87
C GLN A 15 48.41 -25.94 6.09
N ARG A 16 47.57 -24.90 6.04
CA ARG A 16 47.37 -24.01 7.20
C ARG A 16 46.62 -24.75 8.31
N LEU A 17 47.03 -24.56 9.55
CA LEU A 17 46.41 -25.12 10.75
C LEU A 17 44.89 -24.87 10.79
N ASP A 18 44.44 -23.66 10.44
CA ASP A 18 43.02 -23.32 10.39
C ASP A 18 42.22 -24.04 9.28
N SER A 19 42.88 -24.37 8.18
CA SER A 19 42.28 -25.11 7.06
C SER A 19 42.27 -26.60 7.38
N PHE A 20 43.36 -27.13 7.93
CA PHE A 20 43.44 -28.52 8.33
C PHE A 20 42.32 -28.90 9.30
N TRP A 21 42.14 -28.11 10.37
CA TRP A 21 41.08 -28.37 11.33
C TRP A 21 39.67 -28.17 10.74
N TYR A 22 39.52 -27.26 9.78
CA TYR A 22 38.24 -27.07 9.08
C TYR A 22 37.86 -28.28 8.24
N ASP A 23 38.84 -28.87 7.56
CA ASP A 23 38.63 -30.07 6.75
C ASP A 23 38.47 -31.32 7.63
N TRP A 24 39.24 -31.42 8.73
CA TRP A 24 39.17 -32.54 9.68
C TRP A 24 37.83 -32.60 10.42
N LEU A 25 37.26 -31.44 10.77
CA LEU A 25 35.94 -31.32 11.39
C LEU A 25 34.79 -31.46 10.38
N ASP A 26 35.06 -32.00 9.18
CA ASP A 26 34.11 -32.17 8.09
C ASP A 26 33.27 -30.91 7.80
N HIS A 27 33.90 -29.73 7.93
CA HIS A 27 33.27 -28.43 7.75
C HIS A 27 32.07 -28.13 8.67
N GLU A 28 31.81 -28.95 9.69
CA GLU A 28 30.73 -28.76 10.65
C GLU A 28 30.89 -27.47 11.46
N ILE A 29 32.13 -27.01 11.64
CA ILE A 29 32.45 -25.81 12.40
C ILE A 29 32.95 -24.71 11.46
N ALA A 30 32.32 -23.54 11.53
CA ALA A 30 32.72 -22.40 10.73
C ALA A 30 34.22 -22.08 10.92
N ARG A 31 34.95 -21.91 9.81
CA ARG A 31 36.40 -21.65 9.83
C ARG A 31 36.80 -20.45 10.71
N THR A 32 35.94 -19.44 10.82
CA THR A 32 36.17 -18.28 11.71
C THR A 32 36.18 -18.64 13.19
N ALA A 33 35.35 -19.61 13.63
CA ALA A 33 35.35 -20.11 14.99
C ALA A 33 36.66 -20.86 15.30
N ILE A 34 37.11 -21.72 14.38
CA ILE A 34 38.41 -22.42 14.46
C ILE A 34 39.56 -21.42 14.57
N GLN A 35 39.56 -20.36 13.74
CA GLN A 35 40.57 -19.31 13.83
C GLN A 35 40.55 -18.59 15.19
N ASN A 36 39.36 -18.36 15.77
CA ASN A 36 39.24 -17.74 17.07
C ASN A 36 39.76 -18.64 18.20
N TRP A 37 39.49 -19.95 18.14
CA TRP A 37 40.07 -20.92 19.09
C TRP A 37 41.58 -20.96 19.03
N ILE A 38 42.15 -20.99 17.82
CA ILE A 38 43.59 -20.92 17.65
C ILE A 38 44.13 -19.63 18.27
N ARG A 39 43.57 -18.45 17.93
CA ARG A 39 44.00 -17.16 18.52
C ARG A 39 43.88 -17.13 20.05
N ALA A 40 42.84 -17.76 20.61
CA ALA A 40 42.62 -17.89 22.05
C ALA A 40 43.57 -18.88 22.74
N GLY A 41 44.48 -19.53 22.00
CA GLY A 41 45.45 -20.47 22.55
C GLY A 41 44.88 -21.87 22.81
N GLN A 42 43.77 -22.21 22.17
CA GLN A 42 43.12 -23.52 22.31
C GLN A 42 43.67 -24.57 21.33
N ALA A 43 44.70 -24.24 20.56
CA ALA A 43 45.38 -25.18 19.68
C ALA A 43 46.85 -25.35 20.08
N SER A 44 47.41 -26.54 19.91
CA SER A 44 48.84 -26.79 20.13
C SER A 44 49.47 -27.60 19.00
N ILE A 45 50.78 -27.42 18.81
CA ILE A 45 51.62 -28.21 17.90
C ILE A 45 52.80 -28.73 18.73
N ASN A 46 52.98 -30.06 18.78
CA ASN A 46 53.97 -30.75 19.61
C ASN A 46 53.96 -30.31 21.08
N GLY A 47 52.76 -30.05 21.63
CA GLY A 47 52.57 -29.61 23.01
C GLY A 47 52.81 -28.11 23.24
N GLN A 48 53.23 -27.34 22.22
CA GLN A 48 53.36 -25.88 22.32
C GLN A 48 52.12 -25.18 21.80
N VAL A 49 51.55 -24.27 22.59
CA VAL A 49 50.35 -23.48 22.22
C VAL A 49 50.62 -22.66 20.95
N CYS A 50 49.81 -22.89 19.92
CA CYS A 50 49.88 -22.16 18.67
C CYS A 50 48.73 -21.14 18.61
N ARG A 51 49.07 -19.85 18.55
CA ARG A 51 48.08 -18.75 18.43
C ARG A 51 47.88 -18.20 17.02
N LYS A 52 48.57 -18.78 16.03
CA LYS A 52 48.59 -18.30 14.64
C LYS A 52 47.81 -19.25 13.73
N PRO A 53 46.59 -18.89 13.29
CA PRO A 53 45.76 -19.77 12.44
C PRO A 53 46.40 -20.14 11.11
N SER A 54 47.28 -19.27 10.60
CA SER A 54 47.97 -19.45 9.33
C SER A 54 49.24 -20.29 9.40
N THR A 55 49.59 -20.86 10.56
CA THR A 55 50.78 -21.72 10.70
C THR A 55 50.67 -22.91 9.76
N ARG A 56 51.73 -23.21 9.00
CA ARG A 56 51.76 -24.36 8.09
C ARG A 56 52.20 -25.62 8.83
N LEU A 57 51.49 -26.72 8.59
CA LEU A 57 51.75 -28.01 9.22
C LEU A 57 52.89 -28.76 8.54
N ILE A 58 53.64 -29.50 9.35
CA ILE A 58 54.63 -30.48 8.91
C ILE A 58 54.08 -31.87 9.24
N PRO A 59 54.12 -32.84 8.31
CA PRO A 59 53.69 -34.20 8.60
C PRO A 59 54.36 -34.79 9.85
N GLY A 60 53.60 -35.57 10.61
CA GLY A 60 54.06 -36.24 11.83
C GLY A 60 54.00 -35.39 13.10
N GLN A 61 53.78 -34.06 13.00
CA GLN A 61 53.54 -33.19 14.15
C GLN A 61 52.30 -33.64 14.93
N ARG A 62 52.38 -33.72 16.25
CA ARG A 62 51.19 -33.91 17.10
C ARG A 62 50.45 -32.58 17.20
N ILE A 63 49.21 -32.54 16.76
CA ILE A 63 48.39 -31.33 16.77
C ILE A 63 47.17 -31.56 17.63
N THR A 64 46.86 -30.58 18.47
CA THR A 64 45.65 -30.60 19.30
C THR A 64 44.81 -29.37 19.07
N LEU A 65 43.49 -29.55 19.16
CA LEU A 65 42.51 -28.47 19.17
C LEU A 65 41.49 -28.77 20.26
N ASN A 66 41.38 -27.86 21.21
CA ASN A 66 40.32 -27.87 22.20
C ASN A 66 39.16 -27.04 21.64
N ALA A 67 38.21 -27.71 20.98
CA ALA A 67 37.02 -27.06 20.45
C ALA A 67 36.12 -26.65 21.63
N GLN A 68 36.11 -25.35 21.96
CA GLN A 68 35.21 -24.79 22.95
C GLN A 68 34.09 -24.02 22.27
N SER A 69 32.84 -24.45 22.42
CA SER A 69 31.72 -23.54 22.18
C SER A 69 31.86 -22.36 23.13
N THR A 70 32.25 -21.20 22.62
CA THR A 70 32.10 -19.96 23.39
C THR A 70 30.61 -19.68 23.42
N PRO A 71 29.95 -19.74 24.59
CA PRO A 71 28.52 -19.48 24.68
C PRO A 71 28.21 -18.10 24.12
N SER A 72 27.05 -17.94 23.51
CA SER A 72 26.64 -16.62 23.03
C SER A 72 26.57 -15.65 24.22
N ALA A 73 27.07 -14.42 24.05
CA ALA A 73 26.88 -13.35 25.04
C ALA A 73 25.41 -12.88 25.13
N LEU A 74 24.52 -13.50 24.35
CA LEU A 74 23.09 -13.24 24.34
C LEU A 74 22.47 -13.57 25.70
N VAL A 75 21.93 -12.55 26.37
CA VAL A 75 21.21 -12.71 27.64
C VAL A 75 19.71 -12.85 27.36
N PRO A 76 19.07 -13.99 27.69
CA PRO A 76 17.63 -14.16 27.51
C PRO A 76 16.81 -13.09 28.24
N ARG A 77 15.72 -12.64 27.61
CA ARG A 77 14.76 -11.72 28.22
C ARG A 77 13.33 -12.21 27.98
N PRO A 78 12.43 -12.15 28.97
CA PRO A 78 11.01 -12.38 28.70
C PRO A 78 10.46 -11.28 27.79
N GLY A 79 9.48 -11.63 26.95
CA GLY A 79 8.84 -10.70 26.04
C GLY A 79 7.90 -11.39 25.07
N PRO A 80 7.14 -10.61 24.28
CA PRO A 80 6.15 -11.15 23.36
C PRO A 80 6.83 -11.90 22.20
N LEU A 81 6.47 -13.17 22.05
CA LEU A 81 6.90 -14.02 20.94
C LEU A 81 5.66 -14.68 20.31
N SER A 82 5.31 -14.29 19.09
CA SER A 82 4.21 -14.92 18.37
C SER A 82 4.73 -16.14 17.63
N LEU A 83 4.62 -17.31 18.25
CA LEU A 83 5.09 -18.57 17.69
C LEU A 83 4.06 -19.14 16.71
N VAL A 84 4.50 -19.45 15.48
CA VAL A 84 3.68 -20.07 14.44
C VAL A 84 3.90 -21.58 14.43
N PHE A 85 5.15 -22.00 14.64
CA PHE A 85 5.55 -23.41 14.67
C PHE A 85 6.81 -23.56 15.52
N ALA A 86 6.93 -24.67 16.23
CA ALA A 86 8.19 -25.13 16.79
C ALA A 86 8.21 -26.64 16.92
N ASP A 87 9.39 -27.21 16.67
CA ASP A 87 9.75 -28.56 17.05
C ASP A 87 11.10 -28.54 17.79
N GLN A 88 11.78 -29.67 17.89
CA GLN A 88 13.08 -29.78 18.55
C GLN A 88 14.24 -29.15 17.74
N TYR A 89 14.02 -28.80 16.47
CA TYR A 89 15.06 -28.42 15.52
C TYR A 89 14.95 -26.97 15.06
N LEU A 90 13.74 -26.48 14.82
CA LEU A 90 13.47 -25.12 14.32
C LEU A 90 12.20 -24.52 14.91
N ALA A 91 12.13 -23.19 14.85
CA ALA A 91 10.96 -22.40 15.19
C ALA A 91 10.64 -21.39 14.08
N VAL A 92 9.36 -21.15 13.86
CA VAL A 92 8.85 -20.08 12.98
C VAL A 92 8.10 -19.08 13.84
N ILE A 93 8.51 -17.83 13.77
CA ILE A 93 7.99 -16.73 14.59
C ILE A 93 7.36 -15.68 13.67
N ASN A 94 6.19 -15.18 14.02
CA ASN A 94 5.58 -14.02 13.39
C ASN A 94 6.07 -12.73 14.07
N LYS A 95 7.12 -12.12 13.51
CA LYS A 95 7.74 -10.92 14.04
C LYS A 95 6.80 -9.72 13.91
N GLN A 96 6.60 -8.99 15.01
CA GLN A 96 5.86 -7.73 15.02
C GLN A 96 6.71 -6.55 14.49
N ALA A 97 6.08 -5.44 14.14
CA ALA A 97 6.76 -4.19 13.77
C ALA A 97 7.51 -3.60 14.98
N GLY A 98 8.49 -2.72 14.75
CA GLY A 98 9.32 -2.14 15.82
C GLY A 98 10.35 -3.09 16.43
N LEU A 99 10.25 -4.40 16.22
CA LEU A 99 11.15 -5.39 16.80
C LEU A 99 12.35 -5.69 15.89
N THR A 100 13.54 -5.31 16.34
CA THR A 100 14.80 -5.71 15.70
C THR A 100 15.06 -7.20 15.89
N VAL A 101 15.60 -7.87 14.86
CA VAL A 101 15.83 -9.32 14.88
C VAL A 101 16.93 -9.76 15.84
N HIS A 102 18.12 -9.14 15.76
CA HIS A 102 19.30 -9.53 16.53
C HIS A 102 20.03 -8.30 17.07
N PRO A 103 20.80 -8.44 18.16
CA PRO A 103 21.58 -7.34 18.73
C PRO A 103 22.53 -6.72 17.72
N ALA A 104 22.70 -5.40 17.79
CA ALA A 104 23.68 -4.66 17.04
C ALA A 104 24.20 -3.52 17.93
N PRO A 105 25.41 -2.98 17.69
CA PRO A 105 25.98 -1.93 18.54
C PRO A 105 25.09 -0.70 18.76
N SER A 106 24.21 -0.40 17.79
CA SER A 106 23.27 0.73 17.83
C SER A 106 21.88 0.36 18.38
N VAL A 107 21.69 -0.85 18.92
CA VAL A 107 20.40 -1.36 19.40
C VAL A 107 20.55 -1.72 20.87
N THR A 108 19.94 -0.92 21.73
CA THR A 108 20.01 -1.09 23.19
C THR A 108 18.80 -1.84 23.74
N GLU A 109 17.70 -1.87 22.98
CA GLU A 109 16.47 -2.55 23.37
C GLU A 109 16.57 -4.08 23.19
N PRO A 110 15.77 -4.86 23.93
CA PRO A 110 15.59 -6.27 23.66
C PRO A 110 15.18 -6.53 22.20
N THR A 111 15.69 -7.64 21.65
CA THR A 111 15.51 -8.01 20.23
C THR A 111 14.71 -9.31 20.18
N LEU A 112 14.21 -9.67 19.01
CA LEU A 112 13.53 -10.96 18.82
C LEU A 112 14.40 -12.12 19.33
N LEU A 113 15.71 -12.06 19.12
CA LEU A 113 16.62 -13.09 19.56
C LEU A 113 16.71 -13.20 21.10
N HIS A 114 16.61 -12.08 21.83
CA HIS A 114 16.55 -12.12 23.30
C HIS A 114 15.28 -12.83 23.80
N PHE A 115 14.14 -12.59 23.17
CA PHE A 115 12.86 -13.23 23.49
C PHE A 115 12.84 -14.71 23.06
N ALA A 116 13.37 -15.01 21.88
CA ALA A 116 13.50 -16.37 21.39
C ALA A 116 14.39 -17.21 22.30
N ALA A 117 15.53 -16.67 22.77
CA ALA A 117 16.41 -17.39 23.69
C ALA A 117 15.82 -17.60 25.09
N HIS A 118 14.84 -16.79 25.49
CA HIS A 118 14.08 -17.04 26.71
C HIS A 118 13.10 -18.20 26.54
N ALA A 119 12.41 -18.28 25.40
CA ALA A 119 11.51 -19.39 25.06
C ALA A 119 12.26 -20.69 24.73
N PHE A 120 13.44 -20.58 24.11
CA PHE A 120 14.27 -21.70 23.66
C PHE A 120 15.70 -21.56 24.21
N PRO A 121 15.97 -22.03 25.45
CA PRO A 121 17.28 -21.87 26.10
C PRO A 121 18.46 -22.46 25.31
N ALA A 122 18.21 -23.44 24.43
CA ALA A 122 19.21 -24.03 23.54
C ALA A 122 19.93 -22.99 22.67
N LEU A 123 19.27 -21.87 22.35
CA LEU A 123 19.88 -20.77 21.60
C LEU A 123 21.06 -20.12 22.33
N THR A 124 21.10 -20.15 23.67
CA THR A 124 22.23 -19.60 24.43
C THR A 124 23.50 -20.46 24.34
N GLN A 125 23.31 -21.75 24.05
CA GLN A 125 24.40 -22.73 23.91
C GLN A 125 25.04 -22.71 22.52
N MET A 126 24.37 -22.11 21.54
CA MET A 126 24.91 -21.96 20.19
C MET A 126 25.97 -20.85 20.14
N ALA A 127 27.06 -21.12 19.43
CA ALA A 127 28.15 -20.17 19.30
C ALA A 127 27.79 -19.01 18.35
N GLY A 128 28.43 -17.85 18.58
CA GLY A 128 28.36 -16.68 17.71
C GLY A 128 27.42 -15.57 18.18
N GLU A 129 27.42 -14.47 17.41
CA GLU A 129 26.70 -13.23 17.74
C GLU A 129 25.19 -13.29 17.43
N ARG A 130 24.76 -14.29 16.66
CA ARG A 130 23.37 -14.43 16.18
C ARG A 130 22.92 -15.90 16.23
N PRO A 131 22.95 -16.55 17.41
CA PRO A 131 22.55 -17.94 17.54
C PRO A 131 21.17 -18.18 16.92
N GLY A 132 21.06 -19.26 16.14
CA GLY A 132 19.81 -19.69 15.48
C GLY A 132 19.32 -18.83 14.32
N ILE A 133 19.78 -17.58 14.15
CA ILE A 133 19.29 -16.69 13.10
C ILE A 133 19.95 -17.01 11.75
N VAL A 134 19.14 -17.41 10.77
CA VAL A 134 19.59 -17.77 9.41
C VAL A 134 19.18 -16.74 8.34
N HIS A 135 18.22 -15.86 8.66
CA HIS A 135 17.82 -14.74 7.81
C HIS A 135 17.29 -13.57 8.65
N ARG A 136 16.92 -12.46 8.00
CA ARG A 136 16.49 -11.25 8.71
C ARG A 136 15.31 -10.56 8.03
N LEU A 137 14.53 -9.87 8.84
CA LEU A 137 13.58 -8.85 8.45
C LEU A 137 14.05 -7.48 8.97
N ASP A 138 13.62 -6.40 8.32
CA ASP A 138 13.85 -5.05 8.83
C ASP A 138 13.03 -4.82 10.11
N LYS A 139 13.42 -3.81 10.92
CA LYS A 139 12.80 -3.50 12.21
C LYS A 139 11.27 -3.41 12.11
N ASP A 140 10.76 -2.67 11.13
CA ASP A 140 9.33 -2.44 10.95
C ASP A 140 8.68 -3.33 9.87
N THR A 141 9.41 -4.29 9.32
CA THR A 141 8.80 -5.34 8.48
C THR A 141 8.22 -6.42 9.38
N THR A 142 6.94 -6.74 9.24
CA THR A 142 6.26 -7.80 10.02
C THR A 142 6.38 -9.16 9.34
N GLY A 143 6.03 -10.24 10.03
CA GLY A 143 5.81 -11.55 9.42
C GLY A 143 6.83 -12.62 9.78
N LEU A 144 6.85 -13.68 8.99
CA LEU A 144 7.55 -14.94 9.28
C LEU A 144 9.07 -14.77 9.32
N ILE A 145 9.68 -15.24 10.41
CA ILE A 145 11.11 -15.47 10.54
C ILE A 145 11.39 -16.90 11.02
N LEU A 146 12.46 -17.50 10.51
CA LEU A 146 12.86 -18.87 10.78
C LEU A 146 14.08 -18.84 11.69
N VAL A 147 14.04 -19.63 12.76
CA VAL A 147 15.09 -19.73 13.77
C VAL A 147 15.47 -21.20 13.94
N ALA A 148 16.75 -21.52 13.78
CA ALA A 148 17.28 -22.84 14.10
C ALA A 148 17.52 -22.95 15.61
N LEU A 149 17.09 -24.06 16.23
CA LEU A 149 17.20 -24.28 17.67
C LEU A 149 18.48 -25.02 18.09
N HIS A 150 19.26 -25.51 17.11
CA HIS A 150 20.60 -26.05 17.34
C HIS A 150 21.48 -25.90 16.08
N GLU A 151 22.78 -26.17 16.24
CA GLU A 151 23.81 -25.81 15.27
C GLU A 151 23.72 -26.55 13.91
N PRO A 152 23.56 -27.89 13.86
CA PRO A 152 23.36 -28.59 12.58
C PRO A 152 22.17 -28.04 11.75
N THR A 153 21.05 -27.71 12.38
CA THR A 153 19.90 -27.08 11.69
C THR A 153 20.26 -25.69 11.18
N ARG A 154 21.02 -24.91 11.95
CA ARG A 154 21.45 -23.57 11.53
C ARG A 154 22.30 -23.65 10.27
N LEU A 155 23.23 -24.61 10.19
CA LEU A 155 24.09 -24.82 9.03
C LEU A 155 23.28 -25.25 7.82
N ALA A 156 22.44 -26.28 7.96
CA ALA A 156 21.59 -26.77 6.88
C ALA A 156 20.65 -25.68 6.33
N LEU A 157 20.01 -24.92 7.20
CA LEU A 157 19.15 -23.80 6.78
C LEU A 157 19.96 -22.67 6.14
N THR A 158 21.14 -22.34 6.66
CA THR A 158 22.02 -21.32 6.05
C THR A 158 22.40 -21.71 4.63
N GLN A 159 22.70 -22.99 4.40
CA GLN A 159 22.97 -23.53 3.07
C GLN A 159 21.73 -23.42 2.17
N ALA A 160 20.56 -23.86 2.64
CA ALA A 160 19.30 -23.75 1.89
C ALA A 160 18.95 -22.29 1.52
N PHE A 161 19.27 -21.31 2.37
CA PHE A 161 19.16 -19.89 2.05
C PHE A 161 20.14 -19.45 0.95
N ALA A 162 21.38 -19.96 0.98
CA ALA A 162 22.41 -19.64 0.00
C ALA A 162 22.09 -20.23 -1.39
N GLU A 163 21.57 -21.47 -1.40
CA GLU A 163 21.16 -22.23 -2.58
C GLU A 163 19.77 -21.83 -3.11
N ARG A 164 19.07 -20.93 -2.39
CA ARG A 164 17.76 -20.36 -2.77
C ARG A 164 16.62 -21.40 -2.79
N GLU A 165 16.73 -22.44 -1.99
CA GLU A 165 15.71 -23.48 -1.85
C GLU A 165 14.49 -23.01 -1.04
N ILE A 166 14.67 -21.94 -0.25
CA ILE A 166 13.62 -21.38 0.61
C ILE A 166 12.81 -20.35 -0.14
N ASP A 167 11.52 -20.65 -0.31
CA ASP A 167 10.55 -19.75 -0.92
C ASP A 167 10.06 -18.72 0.10
N LYS A 168 10.15 -17.44 -0.28
CA LYS A 168 9.75 -16.32 0.58
C LYS A 168 8.86 -15.39 -0.21
N GLN A 169 7.64 -15.19 0.28
CA GLN A 169 6.68 -14.28 -0.32
C GLN A 169 6.21 -13.23 0.68
N TYR A 170 6.03 -12.02 0.19
CA TYR A 170 5.70 -10.85 0.95
C TYR A 170 4.46 -10.18 0.36
N LEU A 171 3.62 -9.64 1.22
CA LEU A 171 2.63 -8.66 0.83
C LEU A 171 3.23 -7.27 0.93
N ALA A 172 3.03 -6.44 -0.08
CA ALA A 172 3.51 -5.07 -0.13
C ALA A 172 2.41 -4.12 -0.63
N LEU A 173 2.14 -3.03 0.09
CA LEU A 173 1.35 -1.91 -0.43
C LEU A 173 2.29 -0.85 -1.00
N VAL A 174 2.16 -0.59 -2.29
CA VAL A 174 3.00 0.35 -3.06
C VAL A 174 2.18 1.54 -3.54
N ALA A 175 2.84 2.67 -3.80
CA ALA A 175 2.23 3.82 -4.44
C ALA A 175 1.93 3.55 -5.93
N GLY A 176 0.81 4.07 -6.41
CA GLY A 176 0.37 3.98 -7.80
C GLY A 176 -0.02 2.58 -8.27
N GLU A 177 0.06 2.39 -9.58
CA GLU A 177 -0.27 1.14 -10.26
C GLU A 177 0.95 0.62 -11.04
N PRO A 178 1.83 -0.17 -10.41
CA PRO A 178 2.96 -0.81 -11.09
C PRO A 178 2.46 -1.81 -12.14
N PRO A 179 3.29 -2.31 -13.09
CA PRO A 179 2.91 -3.37 -14.02
C PRO A 179 2.30 -4.61 -13.34
N ALA A 180 1.45 -5.35 -14.06
CA ALA A 180 0.66 -6.45 -13.47
C ALA A 180 1.55 -7.58 -12.91
N SER A 181 2.72 -7.79 -13.49
CA SER A 181 3.76 -8.67 -12.99
C SER A 181 5.12 -8.21 -13.50
N GLY A 182 6.20 -8.65 -12.87
CA GLY A 182 7.54 -8.35 -13.35
C GLY A 182 8.64 -9.00 -12.54
N CYS A 183 9.88 -8.81 -13.02
CA CYS A 183 11.09 -9.22 -12.34
C CYS A 183 12.08 -8.04 -12.31
N ILE A 184 12.67 -7.79 -11.15
CA ILE A 184 13.66 -6.73 -10.94
C ILE A 184 14.99 -7.41 -10.57
N GLU A 185 15.96 -7.31 -11.47
CA GLU A 185 17.31 -7.85 -11.33
C GLU A 185 18.36 -6.73 -11.23
N LEU A 186 18.24 -5.92 -10.20
CA LEU A 186 19.12 -4.79 -9.95
C LEU A 186 20.05 -5.08 -8.76
N PRO A 187 21.37 -4.86 -8.87
CA PRO A 187 22.28 -5.10 -7.76
C PRO A 187 22.10 -4.07 -6.65
N ILE A 188 22.19 -4.52 -5.39
CA ILE A 188 22.02 -3.66 -4.21
C ILE A 188 23.33 -3.51 -3.45
N GLY A 189 23.69 -2.26 -3.13
CA GLY A 189 24.84 -1.89 -2.31
C GLY A 189 24.47 -0.82 -1.28
N ARG A 190 25.43 -0.46 -0.42
CA ARG A 190 25.26 0.74 0.42
C ARG A 190 25.21 1.97 -0.48
N HIS A 191 24.37 2.94 -0.13
CA HIS A 191 24.28 4.19 -0.86
C HIS A 191 25.65 4.91 -0.81
N PRO A 192 26.18 5.43 -1.94
CA PRO A 192 27.52 6.02 -1.99
C PRO A 192 27.76 7.16 -1.00
N SER A 193 26.79 8.07 -0.87
CA SER A 193 26.85 9.21 0.05
C SER A 193 26.16 8.98 1.42
N ILE A 194 25.00 8.32 1.46
CA ILE A 194 24.19 8.16 2.69
C ILE A 194 24.44 6.77 3.30
N LYS A 195 25.43 6.65 4.20
CA LYS A 195 25.90 5.36 4.75
C LYS A 195 24.84 4.50 5.47
N THR A 196 23.71 5.10 5.88
CA THR A 196 22.56 4.45 6.54
C THR A 196 21.54 3.87 5.55
N ARG A 197 21.65 4.20 4.26
CA ARG A 197 20.74 3.73 3.20
C ARG A 197 21.40 2.70 2.29
N MET A 198 20.57 1.85 1.71
CA MET A 198 20.91 0.99 0.57
C MET A 198 20.44 1.65 -0.73
N ALA A 199 21.05 1.30 -1.86
CA ALA A 199 20.66 1.79 -3.18
C ALA A 199 20.87 0.70 -4.25
N VAL A 200 20.31 0.92 -5.43
CA VAL A 200 20.76 0.21 -6.64
C VAL A 200 22.16 0.69 -6.96
N VAL A 201 23.13 -0.22 -6.99
CA VAL A 201 24.55 0.10 -7.20
C VAL A 201 25.12 -0.85 -8.24
N HIS A 202 25.25 -0.38 -9.48
CA HIS A 202 25.73 -1.21 -10.60
C HIS A 202 27.18 -1.69 -10.41
N ALA A 203 28.06 -0.80 -9.95
CA ALA A 203 29.46 -1.14 -9.67
C ALA A 203 29.66 -1.52 -8.20
N GLY A 204 29.95 -2.80 -7.93
CA GLY A 204 30.24 -3.29 -6.57
C GLY A 204 29.01 -3.57 -5.70
N GLY A 205 27.80 -3.38 -6.22
CA GLY A 205 26.57 -3.89 -5.60
C GLY A 205 26.48 -5.41 -5.68
N ARG A 206 25.74 -6.02 -4.76
CA ARG A 206 25.52 -7.46 -4.74
C ARG A 206 24.27 -7.81 -5.57
N PRO A 207 24.31 -8.84 -6.43
CA PRO A 207 23.13 -9.26 -7.19
C PRO A 207 21.90 -9.46 -6.32
N ALA A 208 20.77 -8.94 -6.76
CA ALA A 208 19.49 -9.09 -6.10
C ALA A 208 18.38 -9.33 -7.13
N ARG A 209 17.45 -10.22 -6.80
CA ARG A 209 16.36 -10.63 -7.69
C ARG A 209 15.03 -10.70 -6.93
N THR A 210 14.06 -9.96 -7.45
CA THR A 210 12.70 -9.82 -6.89
C THR A 210 11.69 -10.02 -8.02
N GLU A 211 10.78 -10.98 -7.86
CA GLU A 211 9.61 -11.16 -8.73
C GLU A 211 8.37 -10.62 -8.01
N TYR A 212 7.40 -10.11 -8.77
CA TYR A 212 6.16 -9.62 -8.19
C TYR A 212 4.96 -9.84 -9.12
N VAL A 213 3.79 -9.88 -8.50
CA VAL A 213 2.47 -9.85 -9.15
C VAL A 213 1.60 -8.84 -8.43
N ARG A 214 0.90 -7.98 -9.18
CA ARG A 214 -0.11 -7.06 -8.67
C ARG A 214 -1.39 -7.85 -8.43
N LEU A 215 -1.81 -7.92 -7.17
CA LEU A 215 -3.05 -8.59 -6.78
C LEU A 215 -4.25 -7.67 -6.91
N TRP A 216 -4.08 -6.39 -6.54
CA TRP A 216 -5.17 -5.43 -6.49
C TRP A 216 -4.66 -4.00 -6.65
N THR A 217 -5.51 -3.12 -7.16
CA THR A 217 -5.28 -1.68 -7.29
C THR A 217 -6.44 -0.93 -6.65
N ALA A 218 -6.13 0.14 -5.91
CA ALA A 218 -7.13 0.99 -5.29
C ALA A 218 -8.08 1.60 -6.34
N PRO A 219 -9.36 1.87 -6.00
CA PRO A 219 -10.31 2.43 -6.97
C PRO A 219 -9.89 3.77 -7.58
N ASP A 220 -9.04 4.53 -6.87
CA ASP A 220 -8.48 5.80 -7.32
C ASP A 220 -7.08 5.66 -7.98
N HIS A 221 -6.62 4.42 -8.20
CA HIS A 221 -5.30 4.07 -8.76
C HIS A 221 -4.10 4.60 -7.96
N SER A 222 -4.32 5.10 -6.75
CA SER A 222 -3.27 5.74 -5.95
C SER A 222 -2.32 4.74 -5.28
N ALA A 223 -2.70 3.46 -5.19
CA ALA A 223 -1.91 2.41 -4.56
C ALA A 223 -2.29 1.03 -5.08
N SER A 224 -1.37 0.07 -4.89
CA SER A 224 -1.59 -1.33 -5.26
C SER A 224 -1.08 -2.30 -4.20
N LEU A 225 -1.74 -3.45 -4.09
CA LEU A 225 -1.29 -4.60 -3.31
C LEU A 225 -0.51 -5.55 -4.21
N MET A 226 0.71 -5.86 -3.80
CA MET A 226 1.63 -6.73 -4.53
C MET A 226 1.91 -7.98 -3.72
N LEU A 227 1.94 -9.13 -4.40
CA LEU A 227 2.61 -10.33 -3.94
C LEU A 227 4.05 -10.30 -4.47
N VAL A 228 5.02 -10.28 -3.57
CA VAL A 228 6.43 -10.14 -3.90
C VAL A 228 7.20 -11.38 -3.47
N ARG A 229 7.88 -12.02 -4.41
CA ARG A 229 8.75 -13.17 -4.17
C ARG A 229 10.21 -12.75 -4.31
N ILE A 230 11.03 -13.04 -3.29
CA ILE A 230 12.47 -12.72 -3.34
C ILE A 230 13.33 -13.99 -3.44
N HIS A 231 14.28 -13.94 -4.37
CA HIS A 231 15.26 -15.01 -4.59
C HIS A 231 16.57 -14.76 -3.82
N THR A 232 16.75 -13.52 -3.36
CA THR A 232 17.88 -13.06 -2.55
C THR A 232 17.37 -12.28 -1.34
N GLY A 233 18.17 -12.17 -0.28
CA GLY A 233 17.81 -11.44 0.93
C GLY A 233 18.75 -10.27 1.24
N ARG A 234 18.92 -9.32 0.31
CA ARG A 234 19.76 -8.13 0.55
C ARG A 234 19.05 -7.17 1.52
N THR A 235 19.82 -6.39 2.27
CA THR A 235 19.27 -5.37 3.19
C THR A 235 18.35 -4.42 2.41
N HIS A 236 17.13 -4.21 2.91
CA HIS A 236 16.11 -3.35 2.30
C HIS A 236 15.72 -3.73 0.85
N GLN A 237 15.93 -4.97 0.41
CA GLN A 237 15.81 -5.34 -1.01
C GLN A 237 14.48 -4.94 -1.66
N ILE A 238 13.35 -5.37 -1.09
CA ILE A 238 12.02 -5.07 -1.66
C ILE A 238 11.79 -3.57 -1.70
N ARG A 239 12.16 -2.85 -0.63
CA ARG A 239 12.00 -1.40 -0.49
C ARG A 239 12.75 -0.66 -1.59
N VAL A 240 14.03 -0.97 -1.78
CA VAL A 240 14.88 -0.36 -2.82
C VAL A 240 14.40 -0.71 -4.22
N HIS A 241 14.04 -1.97 -4.48
CA HIS A 241 13.56 -2.39 -5.80
C HIS A 241 12.23 -1.72 -6.17
N MET A 242 11.27 -1.66 -5.24
CA MET A 242 9.97 -1.02 -5.48
C MET A 242 10.13 0.48 -5.71
N THR A 243 11.01 1.16 -4.96
CA THR A 243 11.37 2.55 -5.24
C THR A 243 12.06 2.72 -6.59
N ALA A 244 12.96 1.82 -6.97
CA ALA A 244 13.63 1.86 -8.28
C ALA A 244 12.66 1.64 -9.45
N LEU A 245 11.57 0.90 -9.23
CA LEU A 245 10.47 0.73 -10.18
C LEU A 245 9.59 2.00 -10.28
N GLY A 246 9.77 2.99 -9.40
CA GLY A 246 8.93 4.20 -9.32
C GLY A 246 7.71 4.06 -8.41
N HIS A 247 7.58 2.93 -7.71
CA HIS A 247 6.42 2.60 -6.87
C HIS A 247 6.86 2.27 -5.44
N PRO A 248 7.36 3.25 -4.67
CA PRO A 248 7.81 3.01 -3.29
C PRO A 248 6.69 2.47 -2.40
N LEU A 249 7.08 1.76 -1.34
CA LEU A 249 6.12 1.26 -0.35
C LEU A 249 5.44 2.41 0.39
N LEU A 250 4.15 2.27 0.66
CA LEU A 250 3.43 3.20 1.55
C LEU A 250 4.06 3.15 2.95
N GLY A 251 4.25 4.33 3.55
CA GLY A 251 4.83 4.45 4.90
C GLY A 251 6.35 4.26 4.99
N ASP A 252 7.06 4.10 3.87
CA ASP A 252 8.53 3.98 3.90
C ASP A 252 9.21 5.36 3.98
N ALA A 253 9.47 5.80 5.20
CA ALA A 253 10.14 7.08 5.49
C ALA A 253 11.60 7.17 5.00
N VAL A 254 12.22 6.06 4.57
CA VAL A 254 13.61 6.05 4.10
C VAL A 254 13.69 6.26 2.59
N TYR A 255 12.79 5.65 1.83
CA TYR A 255 12.88 5.55 0.38
C TYR A 255 11.77 6.23 -0.40
N ALA A 256 10.63 6.52 0.23
CA ALA A 256 9.52 7.20 -0.41
C ALA A 256 9.65 8.73 -0.28
N ASP A 257 8.94 9.46 -1.13
CA ASP A 257 8.72 10.89 -0.94
C ASP A 257 7.84 11.14 0.30
N ALA A 258 7.83 12.39 0.79
CA ALA A 258 7.11 12.73 2.03
C ALA A 258 5.61 12.44 1.96
N ARG A 259 4.97 12.63 0.79
CA ARG A 259 3.54 12.36 0.61
C ARG A 259 3.28 10.87 0.71
N THR A 260 4.07 10.03 0.05
CA THR A 260 3.92 8.56 0.12
C THR A 260 4.27 8.00 1.50
N ALA A 261 5.31 8.52 2.14
CA ALA A 261 5.72 8.12 3.48
C ALA A 261 4.65 8.46 4.55
N ALA A 262 3.89 9.55 4.37
CA ALA A 262 2.83 9.93 5.32
C ALA A 262 1.57 9.06 5.22
N ARG A 263 1.45 8.19 4.21
CA ARG A 263 0.21 7.41 3.96
C ARG A 263 0.02 6.23 4.90
N ALA A 264 1.04 5.81 5.64
CA ALA A 264 0.95 4.71 6.59
C ALA A 264 2.01 4.88 7.71
N VAL A 265 1.79 4.22 8.85
CA VAL A 265 2.63 4.38 10.07
C VAL A 265 4.03 3.78 9.96
N ARG A 266 4.24 2.86 9.01
CA ARG A 266 5.50 2.17 8.72
C ARG A 266 5.49 1.68 7.27
N GLN A 267 6.62 1.16 6.78
CA GLN A 267 6.62 0.50 5.47
C GLN A 267 5.62 -0.66 5.45
N MET A 268 4.64 -0.58 4.57
CA MET A 268 3.59 -1.59 4.40
C MET A 268 4.14 -2.83 3.69
N LEU A 269 4.99 -3.57 4.41
CA LEU A 269 5.64 -4.80 4.01
C LEU A 269 5.41 -5.87 5.08
N HIS A 270 5.01 -7.06 4.63
CA HIS A 270 4.70 -8.18 5.49
C HIS A 270 5.23 -9.50 4.90
N ALA A 271 6.14 -10.18 5.61
CA ALA A 271 6.65 -11.50 5.26
C ALA A 271 5.56 -12.55 5.49
N TRP A 272 4.78 -12.79 4.44
CA TRP A 272 3.47 -13.43 4.53
C TRP A 272 3.54 -14.95 4.44
N ARG A 273 4.41 -15.48 3.57
CA ARG A 273 4.54 -16.92 3.32
C ARG A 273 5.99 -17.35 3.30
N LEU A 274 6.25 -18.51 3.93
CA LEU A 274 7.56 -19.15 3.94
C LEU A 274 7.36 -20.64 3.61
N ARG A 275 8.08 -21.15 2.61
CA ARG A 275 8.19 -22.59 2.37
C ARG A 275 9.65 -23.04 2.48
N VAL A 276 9.87 -24.09 3.24
CA VAL A 276 11.20 -24.64 3.53
C VAL A 276 11.12 -26.16 3.61
N GLN A 277 12.15 -26.86 3.17
CA GLN A 277 12.30 -28.29 3.46
C GLN A 277 12.79 -28.45 4.89
N HIS A 278 12.11 -29.27 5.69
CA HIS A 278 12.53 -29.54 7.06
C HIS A 278 13.95 -30.16 7.03
N PRO A 279 14.96 -29.57 7.71
CA PRO A 279 16.36 -30.00 7.61
C PRO A 279 16.62 -31.47 7.96
N HIS A 280 15.88 -32.01 8.93
CA HIS A 280 15.99 -33.40 9.36
C HIS A 280 15.01 -34.36 8.67
N THR A 281 13.71 -34.10 8.74
CA THR A 281 12.69 -35.01 8.19
C THR A 281 12.57 -34.93 6.66
N ARG A 282 13.15 -33.90 6.02
CA ARG A 282 13.03 -33.59 4.59
C ARG A 282 11.59 -33.37 4.10
N GLN A 283 10.63 -33.24 5.01
CA GLN A 283 9.24 -32.93 4.67
C GLN A 283 9.10 -31.46 4.27
N PRO A 284 8.28 -31.14 3.25
CA PRO A 284 8.00 -29.76 2.88
C PRO A 284 7.12 -29.10 3.95
N LEU A 285 7.58 -27.97 4.46
CA LEU A 285 6.83 -27.14 5.41
C LEU A 285 6.42 -25.84 4.75
N VAL A 286 5.15 -25.47 4.91
CA VAL A 286 4.58 -24.21 4.42
C VAL A 286 3.95 -23.47 5.59
N PHE A 287 4.34 -22.22 5.77
CA PHE A 287 3.82 -21.35 6.82
C PHE A 287 3.22 -20.08 6.22
N LEU A 288 2.13 -19.63 6.84
CA LEU A 288 1.45 -18.38 6.53
C LEU A 288 1.35 -17.53 7.80
N ALA A 289 1.72 -16.26 7.71
CA ALA A 289 1.45 -15.30 8.76
C ALA A 289 0.05 -14.68 8.57
N PRO A 290 -0.71 -14.45 9.65
CA PRO A 290 -1.89 -13.60 9.57
C PRO A 290 -1.48 -12.18 9.16
N VAL A 291 -2.26 -11.59 8.24
CA VAL A 291 -2.06 -10.21 7.82
C VAL A 291 -2.27 -9.31 9.04
N PRO A 292 -1.33 -8.42 9.39
CA PRO A 292 -1.41 -7.64 10.60
C PRO A 292 -2.49 -6.55 10.49
N GLN A 293 -3.03 -6.16 11.64
CA GLN A 293 -4.19 -5.25 11.71
C GLN A 293 -3.92 -3.90 11.04
N ASP A 294 -2.73 -3.33 11.20
CA ASP A 294 -2.33 -2.07 10.57
C ASP A 294 -2.37 -2.12 9.03
N PHE A 295 -2.03 -3.28 8.46
CA PHE A 295 -2.07 -3.53 7.03
C PHE A 295 -3.51 -3.68 6.53
N LEU A 296 -4.38 -4.33 7.31
CA LEU A 296 -5.81 -4.43 7.02
C LEU A 296 -6.51 -3.07 7.11
N ASP A 297 -6.15 -2.25 8.10
CA ASP A 297 -6.69 -0.91 8.25
C ASP A 297 -6.26 -0.01 7.09
N GLN A 298 -4.99 -0.12 6.66
CA GLN A 298 -4.52 0.58 5.47
C GLN A 298 -5.27 0.12 4.21
N LEU A 299 -5.46 -1.18 4.01
CA LEU A 299 -6.26 -1.70 2.90
C LEU A 299 -7.70 -1.16 2.94
N ARG A 300 -8.33 -1.11 4.12
CA ARG A 300 -9.67 -0.54 4.29
C ARG A 300 -9.72 0.93 3.88
N LEU A 301 -8.72 1.73 4.25
CA LEU A 301 -8.61 3.13 3.82
C LEU A 301 -8.46 3.23 2.30
N LEU A 302 -7.63 2.39 1.68
CA LEU A 302 -7.42 2.39 0.23
C LEU A 302 -8.63 1.84 -0.55
N CYS A 303 -9.49 1.04 0.08
CA CYS A 303 -10.74 0.54 -0.52
C CYS A 303 -11.84 1.62 -0.58
N GLN A 304 -11.63 2.79 0.03
CA GLN A 304 -12.57 3.91 -0.09
C GLN A 304 -12.71 4.28 -1.57
N ALA A 305 -13.93 4.20 -2.07
CA ALA A 305 -14.26 4.63 -3.41
C ALA A 305 -15.01 5.97 -3.32
N PRO A 306 -14.70 6.92 -4.21
CA PRO A 306 -15.51 8.12 -4.32
C PRO A 306 -16.96 7.74 -4.61
N LEU A 307 -17.88 8.50 -4.03
CA LEU A 307 -19.31 8.40 -4.35
C LEU A 307 -19.77 9.72 -4.94
N ARG A 308 -19.90 9.76 -6.26
CA ARG A 308 -20.31 10.94 -7.03
C ARG A 308 -21.84 10.97 -7.07
N VAL A 309 -22.43 11.98 -6.45
CA VAL A 309 -23.87 12.15 -6.38
C VAL A 309 -24.30 13.27 -7.31
N GLY A 310 -25.12 12.97 -8.31
CA GLY A 310 -25.74 13.98 -9.17
C GLY A 310 -27.08 14.40 -8.58
N LEU A 311 -27.20 15.65 -8.14
CA LEU A 311 -28.44 16.23 -7.64
C LEU A 311 -29.13 17.03 -8.74
N THR A 312 -30.36 16.65 -9.09
CA THR A 312 -31.16 17.34 -10.11
C THR A 312 -32.58 17.58 -9.64
N GLY A 313 -33.36 18.31 -10.43
CA GLY A 313 -34.74 18.66 -10.15
C GLY A 313 -35.19 19.80 -11.05
N ALA A 314 -36.49 19.89 -11.30
CA ALA A 314 -37.04 20.96 -12.11
C ALA A 314 -36.75 22.35 -11.50
N THR A 315 -36.68 23.37 -12.36
CA THR A 315 -36.53 24.76 -11.89
C THR A 315 -37.59 25.12 -10.85
N GLY A 316 -37.17 25.58 -9.68
CA GLY A 316 -38.08 25.89 -8.56
C GLY A 316 -38.39 24.73 -7.61
N SER A 317 -37.92 23.50 -7.88
CA SER A 317 -38.22 22.33 -7.03
C SER A 317 -37.55 22.36 -5.66
N GLY A 318 -36.57 23.24 -5.46
CA GLY A 318 -35.83 23.41 -4.20
C GLY A 318 -34.48 22.69 -4.15
N LYS A 319 -33.94 22.25 -5.30
CA LYS A 319 -32.61 21.65 -5.41
C LYS A 319 -31.50 22.42 -4.68
N SER A 320 -31.43 23.74 -4.83
CA SER A 320 -30.43 24.59 -4.15
C SER A 320 -30.67 24.74 -2.65
N THR A 321 -31.86 24.43 -2.15
CA THR A 321 -32.11 24.29 -0.71
C THR A 321 -31.62 22.95 -0.21
N VAL A 322 -31.90 21.86 -0.94
CA VAL A 322 -31.41 20.52 -0.62
C VAL A 322 -29.88 20.47 -0.62
N ARG A 323 -29.22 21.06 -1.62
CA ARG A 323 -27.75 21.18 -1.68
C ARG A 323 -27.17 21.83 -0.42
N ARG A 324 -27.70 23.00 -0.02
CA ARG A 324 -27.26 23.70 1.20
C ARG A 324 -27.49 22.88 2.47
N MET A 325 -28.61 22.15 2.55
CA MET A 325 -28.85 21.23 3.68
C MET A 325 -27.85 20.07 3.68
N LEU A 326 -27.45 19.54 2.51
CA LEU A 326 -26.40 18.53 2.43
C LEU A 326 -25.01 19.07 2.82
N GLU A 327 -24.72 20.34 2.53
CA GLU A 327 -23.50 21.02 3.02
C GLU A 327 -23.50 21.13 4.56
N GLN A 328 -24.65 21.44 5.16
CA GLN A 328 -24.81 21.47 6.62
C GLN A 328 -24.61 20.08 7.25
N GLU A 329 -24.91 19.01 6.50
CA GLU A 329 -24.56 17.63 6.86
C GLU A 329 -23.09 17.29 6.62
N GLY A 330 -22.25 18.24 6.17
CA GLY A 330 -20.82 18.05 5.96
C GLY A 330 -20.45 17.32 4.66
N LEU A 331 -21.36 17.25 3.68
CA LEU A 331 -21.04 16.74 2.35
C LEU A 331 -20.46 17.86 1.49
N ALA A 332 -19.42 17.56 0.72
CA ALA A 332 -18.90 18.49 -0.28
C ALA A 332 -19.92 18.67 -1.40
N THR A 333 -20.24 19.91 -1.76
CA THR A 333 -21.18 20.18 -2.86
C THR A 333 -20.65 21.18 -3.89
N LEU A 334 -21.17 21.08 -5.11
CA LEU A 334 -20.92 21.99 -6.21
C LEU A 334 -22.25 22.39 -6.85
N SER A 335 -22.37 23.65 -7.30
CA SER A 335 -23.49 24.13 -8.11
C SER A 335 -23.02 24.36 -9.54
N ALA A 336 -23.63 23.68 -10.52
CA ALA A 336 -23.33 23.92 -11.93
C ALA A 336 -23.68 25.34 -12.37
N ASP A 337 -24.73 25.95 -11.79
CA ASP A 337 -25.10 27.33 -12.07
C ASP A 337 -24.01 28.32 -11.58
N ASP A 338 -23.38 28.02 -10.44
CA ASP A 338 -22.27 28.84 -9.90
C ASP A 338 -21.01 28.66 -10.75
N VAL A 339 -20.74 27.44 -11.24
CA VAL A 339 -19.66 27.17 -12.19
C VAL A 339 -19.87 27.98 -13.48
N VAL A 340 -21.07 27.93 -14.07
CA VAL A 340 -21.38 28.72 -15.28
C VAL A 340 -21.19 30.21 -15.00
N ALA A 341 -21.69 30.70 -13.88
CA ALA A 341 -21.53 32.11 -13.49
C ALA A 341 -20.04 32.50 -13.40
N ALA A 342 -19.20 31.68 -12.77
CA ALA A 342 -17.76 31.91 -12.69
C ALA A 342 -17.09 31.90 -14.08
N THR A 343 -17.49 30.98 -14.96
CA THR A 343 -16.92 30.91 -16.32
C THR A 343 -17.31 32.09 -17.20
N TYR A 344 -18.32 32.87 -16.82
CA TYR A 344 -18.82 34.02 -17.56
C TYR A 344 -18.16 35.34 -17.14
N GLU A 345 -17.30 35.32 -16.12
CA GLU A 345 -16.49 36.47 -15.74
C GLU A 345 -15.41 36.78 -16.79
N PRO A 346 -14.98 38.06 -16.92
CA PRO A 346 -14.00 38.47 -17.92
C PRO A 346 -12.74 37.60 -17.92
N GLY A 347 -12.38 37.11 -19.10
CA GLY A 347 -11.18 36.30 -19.31
C GLY A 347 -11.29 34.83 -18.87
N GLN A 348 -12.43 34.37 -18.35
CA GLN A 348 -12.66 32.95 -18.04
C GLN A 348 -13.12 32.16 -19.26
N ASP A 349 -13.11 30.82 -19.18
CA ASP A 349 -13.32 29.94 -20.34
C ASP A 349 -14.64 30.21 -21.10
N GLY A 350 -15.76 30.27 -20.38
CA GLY A 350 -17.09 30.51 -20.98
C GLY A 350 -17.19 31.88 -21.63
N TRP A 351 -16.62 32.90 -21.00
CA TRP A 351 -16.50 34.25 -21.54
C TRP A 351 -15.69 34.27 -22.84
N GLN A 352 -14.51 33.62 -22.86
CA GLN A 352 -13.64 33.56 -24.04
C GLN A 352 -14.32 32.82 -25.20
N ILE A 353 -14.98 31.70 -24.90
CA ILE A 353 -15.73 30.92 -25.88
C ILE A 353 -16.83 31.78 -26.50
N LEU A 354 -17.69 32.40 -25.69
CA LEU A 354 -18.78 33.22 -26.21
C LEU A 354 -18.28 34.46 -26.97
N ARG A 355 -17.19 35.08 -26.50
CA ARG A 355 -16.53 36.19 -27.19
C ARG A 355 -15.99 35.78 -28.56
N HIS A 356 -15.37 34.61 -28.66
CA HIS A 356 -14.81 34.10 -29.91
C HIS A 356 -15.88 33.79 -30.95
N TYR A 357 -16.94 33.08 -30.55
CA TYR A 357 -17.98 32.61 -31.48
C TYR A 357 -19.05 33.67 -31.80
N PHE A 358 -19.36 34.56 -30.85
CA PHE A 358 -20.47 35.52 -30.97
C PHE A 358 -20.04 36.99 -30.89
N GLY A 359 -18.74 37.27 -30.81
CA GLY A 359 -18.19 38.64 -30.80
C GLY A 359 -18.66 39.47 -29.61
N THR A 360 -19.20 40.65 -29.87
CA THR A 360 -19.74 41.57 -28.84
C THR A 360 -21.17 41.29 -28.43
N THR A 361 -21.85 40.34 -29.10
CA THR A 361 -23.30 40.11 -28.94
C THR A 361 -23.69 39.78 -27.51
N PHE A 362 -22.92 38.93 -26.83
CA PHE A 362 -23.15 38.54 -25.43
C PHE A 362 -22.06 39.03 -24.48
N VAL A 363 -21.03 39.68 -25.02
CA VAL A 363 -19.88 40.21 -24.28
C VAL A 363 -19.68 41.66 -24.73
N PRO A 364 -20.41 42.62 -24.13
CA PRO A 364 -20.54 43.97 -24.68
C PRO A 364 -19.23 44.77 -24.63
N ALA A 365 -18.31 44.44 -23.71
CA ALA A 365 -17.00 45.04 -23.59
C ALA A 365 -15.95 44.02 -23.10
N ASP A 366 -14.67 44.25 -23.38
CA ASP A 366 -13.57 43.33 -23.01
C ASP A 366 -13.39 43.16 -21.50
N THR A 367 -13.92 44.09 -20.70
CA THR A 367 -13.91 44.05 -19.23
C THR A 367 -15.25 43.68 -18.61
N ALA A 368 -16.29 43.49 -19.43
CA ALA A 368 -17.63 43.18 -18.95
C ALA A 368 -17.88 41.66 -18.92
N PRO A 369 -18.60 41.13 -17.92
CA PRO A 369 -19.02 39.74 -17.91
C PRO A 369 -20.02 39.46 -19.03
N VAL A 370 -20.31 38.18 -19.28
CA VAL A 370 -21.34 37.77 -20.24
C VAL A 370 -22.71 38.33 -19.83
N ASP A 371 -23.40 38.97 -20.77
CA ASP A 371 -24.77 39.46 -20.58
C ASP A 371 -25.75 38.27 -20.57
N LYS A 372 -26.06 37.80 -19.37
CA LYS A 372 -27.00 36.68 -19.15
C LYS A 372 -28.42 36.99 -19.64
N ALA A 373 -28.84 38.26 -19.66
CA ALA A 373 -30.16 38.65 -20.12
C ALA A 373 -30.24 38.58 -21.64
N ALA A 374 -29.24 39.11 -22.34
CA ALA A 374 -29.11 38.98 -23.79
C ALA A 374 -29.02 37.51 -24.23
N LEU A 375 -28.20 36.70 -23.53
CA LEU A 375 -28.07 35.27 -23.79
C LEU A 375 -29.40 34.53 -23.64
N TYR A 376 -30.14 34.80 -22.55
CA TYR A 376 -31.45 34.21 -22.30
C TYR A 376 -32.46 34.56 -23.39
N GLN A 377 -32.52 35.82 -23.82
CA GLN A 377 -33.42 36.27 -24.90
C GLN A 377 -33.07 35.61 -26.25
N ALA A 378 -31.78 35.48 -26.54
CA ALA A 378 -31.31 34.80 -27.75
C ALA A 378 -31.64 33.30 -27.74
N MET A 379 -31.44 32.62 -26.62
CA MET A 379 -31.81 31.21 -26.45
C MET A 379 -33.33 30.97 -26.53
N ARG A 380 -34.13 31.93 -26.08
CA ARG A 380 -35.60 31.88 -26.17
C ARG A 380 -36.09 32.06 -27.61
N SER A 381 -35.44 32.91 -28.39
CA SER A 381 -35.85 33.21 -29.78
C SER A 381 -35.34 32.19 -30.81
N SER A 382 -34.29 31.42 -30.50
CA SER A 382 -33.72 30.45 -31.43
C SER A 382 -33.27 29.16 -30.73
N GLU A 383 -33.94 28.05 -31.06
CA GLU A 383 -33.57 26.74 -30.55
C GLU A 383 -32.20 26.28 -31.07
N SER A 384 -31.86 26.57 -32.33
CA SER A 384 -30.56 26.19 -32.90
C SER A 384 -29.42 26.90 -32.19
N LEU A 385 -29.59 28.20 -31.88
CA LEU A 385 -28.61 28.99 -31.14
C LEU A 385 -28.48 28.49 -29.69
N ARG A 386 -29.59 28.15 -29.04
CA ARG A 386 -29.56 27.52 -27.71
C ARG A 386 -28.73 26.24 -27.70
N ARG A 387 -29.00 25.32 -28.64
CA ARG A 387 -28.24 24.06 -28.74
C ARG A 387 -26.76 24.31 -29.03
N GLU A 388 -26.43 25.33 -29.83
CA GLU A 388 -25.05 25.71 -30.11
C GLU A 388 -24.33 26.25 -28.87
N ILE A 389 -24.97 27.14 -28.11
CA ILE A 389 -24.43 27.66 -26.84
C ILE A 389 -24.23 26.52 -25.83
N GLU A 390 -25.24 25.66 -25.67
CA GLU A 390 -25.17 24.48 -24.80
C GLU A 390 -23.98 23.58 -25.18
N ARG A 391 -23.80 23.29 -26.48
CA ARG A 391 -22.67 22.50 -26.98
C ARG A 391 -21.31 23.10 -26.65
N LEU A 392 -21.21 24.43 -26.64
CA LEU A 392 -19.97 25.16 -26.36
C LEU A 392 -19.66 25.22 -24.86
N ILE A 393 -20.68 25.37 -24.00
CA ILE A 393 -20.49 25.59 -22.56
C ILE A 393 -20.51 24.29 -21.74
N HIS A 394 -21.33 23.30 -22.12
CA HIS A 394 -21.46 22.05 -21.36
C HIS A 394 -20.13 21.30 -21.13
N PRO A 395 -19.18 21.23 -22.08
CA PRO A 395 -17.88 20.60 -21.83
C PRO A 395 -17.10 21.23 -20.68
N VAL A 396 -17.13 22.57 -20.57
CA VAL A 396 -16.47 23.32 -19.48
C VAL A 396 -17.06 22.95 -18.13
N VAL A 397 -18.40 22.93 -18.04
CA VAL A 397 -19.11 22.54 -16.81
C VAL A 397 -18.83 21.08 -16.46
N ARG A 398 -18.85 20.17 -17.45
CA ARG A 398 -18.53 18.75 -17.24
C ARG A 398 -17.13 18.57 -16.68
N GLN A 399 -16.14 19.27 -17.23
CA GLN A 399 -14.76 19.23 -16.73
C GLN A 399 -14.67 19.75 -15.29
N ALA A 400 -15.34 20.87 -14.97
CA ALA A 400 -15.34 21.40 -13.61
C ALA A 400 -15.97 20.43 -12.59
N VAL A 401 -17.08 19.79 -12.95
CA VAL A 401 -17.73 18.74 -12.12
C VAL A 401 -16.79 17.56 -11.90
N GLN A 402 -16.10 17.09 -12.95
CA GLN A 402 -15.12 16.01 -12.84
C GLN A 402 -13.96 16.37 -11.91
N LEU A 403 -13.37 17.55 -12.07
CA LEU A 403 -12.29 18.05 -11.20
C LEU A 403 -12.75 18.19 -9.75
N PHE A 404 -13.97 18.67 -9.53
CA PHE A 404 -14.56 18.74 -8.19
C PHE A 404 -14.68 17.35 -7.55
N HIS A 405 -15.21 16.36 -8.26
CA HIS A 405 -15.29 14.99 -7.75
C HIS A 405 -13.91 14.38 -7.45
N GLN A 406 -12.93 14.63 -8.32
CA GLN A 406 -11.55 14.17 -8.13
C GLN A 406 -10.90 14.81 -6.89
N ALA A 407 -11.08 16.12 -6.71
CA ALA A 407 -10.52 16.86 -5.57
C ALA A 407 -11.09 16.40 -4.22
N HIS A 408 -12.30 15.87 -4.21
CA HIS A 408 -12.96 15.35 -3.01
C HIS A 408 -12.87 13.83 -2.89
N ALA A 409 -12.24 13.13 -3.83
CA ALA A 409 -12.01 11.70 -3.72
C ALA A 409 -11.05 11.42 -2.52
N PRO A 410 -11.28 10.34 -1.76
CA PRO A 410 -12.27 9.28 -1.99
C PRO A 410 -13.62 9.51 -1.29
N HIS A 411 -13.94 10.74 -0.86
CA HIS A 411 -15.16 11.08 -0.12
C HIS A 411 -16.40 11.25 -1.01
N ILE A 412 -17.56 11.44 -0.38
CA ILE A 412 -18.82 11.73 -1.06
C ILE A 412 -18.78 13.16 -1.56
N SER A 413 -19.20 13.37 -2.80
CA SER A 413 -19.28 14.69 -3.42
C SER A 413 -20.58 14.81 -4.22
N VAL A 414 -21.27 15.95 -4.07
CA VAL A 414 -22.61 16.18 -4.62
C VAL A 414 -22.57 17.33 -5.62
N ALA A 415 -22.85 17.06 -6.89
CA ALA A 415 -22.97 18.10 -7.91
C ALA A 415 -24.45 18.39 -8.20
N GLU A 416 -24.91 19.62 -7.90
CA GLU A 416 -26.21 20.12 -8.31
C GLU A 416 -26.16 20.54 -9.78
N ILE A 417 -26.84 19.78 -10.65
CA ILE A 417 -26.86 19.99 -12.10
C ILE A 417 -28.34 20.03 -12.54
N PRO A 418 -28.90 21.22 -12.87
CA PRO A 418 -30.30 21.34 -13.28
C PRO A 418 -30.63 20.47 -14.51
N LEU A 419 -29.73 20.46 -15.49
CA LEU A 419 -29.86 19.74 -16.76
C LEU A 419 -29.14 18.38 -16.76
N LEU A 420 -29.00 17.73 -15.59
CA LEU A 420 -28.25 16.50 -15.44
C LEU A 420 -28.68 15.41 -16.43
N CYS A 421 -30.00 15.18 -16.54
CA CYS A 421 -30.60 14.13 -17.36
C CYS A 421 -30.54 14.48 -18.85
N GLU A 422 -30.82 15.73 -19.16
CA GLU A 422 -30.86 16.32 -20.50
C GLU A 422 -29.50 16.24 -21.19
N THR A 423 -28.43 16.44 -20.42
CA THR A 423 -27.05 16.45 -20.91
C THR A 423 -26.39 15.08 -20.92
N GLY A 424 -27.08 14.03 -20.44
CA GLY A 424 -26.50 12.69 -20.32
C GLY A 424 -25.53 12.53 -19.14
N LEU A 425 -25.31 13.57 -18.33
CA LEU A 425 -24.35 13.57 -17.23
C LEU A 425 -24.75 12.63 -16.08
N GLN A 426 -25.99 12.11 -16.06
CA GLN A 426 -26.41 11.09 -15.11
C GLN A 426 -25.51 9.84 -15.14
N THR A 427 -24.90 9.50 -16.28
CA THR A 427 -24.01 8.33 -16.40
C THR A 427 -22.63 8.54 -15.78
N ASP A 428 -22.25 9.80 -15.55
CA ASP A 428 -20.97 10.17 -14.93
C ASP A 428 -21.05 10.12 -13.39
N HIS A 429 -22.24 9.88 -12.84
CA HIS A 429 -22.50 9.86 -11.40
C HIS A 429 -22.87 8.46 -10.93
N ASP A 430 -22.48 8.15 -9.70
CA ASP A 430 -22.71 6.87 -9.06
C ASP A 430 -24.13 6.72 -8.52
N VAL A 431 -24.73 7.84 -8.12
CA VAL A 431 -26.09 7.94 -7.59
C VAL A 431 -26.71 9.24 -8.11
N VAL A 432 -27.89 9.14 -8.69
CA VAL A 432 -28.70 10.27 -9.11
C VAL A 432 -29.81 10.51 -8.09
N VAL A 433 -29.90 11.74 -7.60
CA VAL A 433 -30.92 12.21 -6.67
C VAL A 433 -31.78 13.24 -7.40
N THR A 434 -33.09 13.03 -7.43
CA THR A 434 -34.03 14.04 -7.95
C THR A 434 -34.81 14.70 -6.81
N VAL A 435 -34.83 16.03 -6.81
CA VAL A 435 -35.72 16.81 -5.95
C VAL A 435 -37.03 17.05 -6.67
N PHE A 436 -38.06 16.37 -6.20
CA PHE A 436 -39.43 16.47 -6.72
C PHE A 436 -40.21 17.53 -5.95
N CYS A 437 -41.00 18.34 -6.68
CA CYS A 437 -41.98 19.24 -6.08
C CYS A 437 -43.15 19.40 -7.07
N PRO A 438 -44.42 19.26 -6.63
CA PRO A 438 -45.58 19.46 -7.49
C PRO A 438 -45.51 20.78 -8.27
N ASP A 439 -45.91 20.76 -9.54
CA ASP A 439 -45.78 21.92 -10.44
C ASP A 439 -46.52 23.15 -9.90
N GLU A 440 -47.69 22.99 -9.29
CA GLU A 440 -48.44 24.08 -8.67
C GLU A 440 -47.62 24.82 -7.61
N LEU A 441 -46.98 24.09 -6.69
CA LEU A 441 -46.12 24.65 -5.65
C LEU A 441 -44.85 25.26 -6.24
N ARG A 442 -44.26 24.60 -7.23
CA ARG A 442 -43.07 25.05 -7.94
C ARG A 442 -43.31 26.38 -8.66
N HIS A 443 -44.39 26.48 -9.40
CA HIS A 443 -44.81 27.70 -10.11
C HIS A 443 -45.15 28.82 -9.14
N ALA A 444 -45.83 28.54 -8.02
CA ALA A 444 -46.06 29.52 -6.97
C ALA A 444 -44.75 30.09 -6.42
N ARG A 445 -43.75 29.24 -6.14
CA ARG A 445 -42.41 29.66 -5.67
C ARG A 445 -41.61 30.46 -6.71
N LEU A 446 -41.84 30.23 -8.00
CA LEU A 446 -41.18 31.01 -9.06
C LEU A 446 -41.83 32.37 -9.24
N ARG A 447 -43.16 32.45 -9.12
CA ARG A 447 -43.90 33.73 -9.15
C ARG A 447 -43.47 34.67 -8.01
N THR A 448 -43.23 34.14 -6.81
CA THR A 448 -42.70 34.96 -5.69
C THR A 448 -41.28 35.46 -5.93
N ARG A 449 -40.53 34.86 -6.87
CA ARG A 449 -39.22 35.33 -7.33
C ARG A 449 -39.32 36.27 -8.54
N GLY A 450 -40.53 36.72 -8.89
CA GLY A 450 -40.78 37.65 -9.99
C GLY A 450 -40.80 37.01 -11.38
N TRP A 451 -40.98 35.69 -11.49
CA TRP A 451 -41.11 35.03 -12.80
C TRP A 451 -42.58 35.06 -13.26
N ASP A 452 -42.80 35.47 -14.51
CA ASP A 452 -44.11 35.37 -15.15
C ASP A 452 -44.39 33.93 -15.67
N ALA A 453 -45.64 33.69 -16.09
CA ALA A 453 -46.07 32.38 -16.56
C ALA A 453 -45.37 31.94 -17.86
N GLU A 454 -45.04 32.90 -18.73
CA GLU A 454 -44.41 32.63 -20.02
C GLU A 454 -42.95 32.18 -19.84
N ARG A 455 -42.19 32.86 -18.99
CA ARG A 455 -40.82 32.48 -18.61
C ARG A 455 -40.78 31.11 -17.94
N ILE A 456 -41.73 30.81 -17.07
CA ILE A 456 -41.84 29.50 -16.41
C ILE A 456 -42.06 28.41 -17.46
N ALA A 457 -43.05 28.56 -18.34
CA ALA A 457 -43.33 27.59 -19.40
C ALA A 457 -42.14 27.42 -20.35
N GLN A 458 -41.46 28.52 -20.70
CA GLN A 458 -40.28 28.48 -21.56
C GLN A 458 -39.14 27.67 -20.95
N VAL A 459 -38.80 27.91 -19.68
CA VAL A 459 -37.72 27.18 -19.00
C VAL A 459 -38.11 25.72 -18.75
N ASP A 460 -39.38 25.45 -18.44
CA ASP A 460 -39.88 24.08 -18.30
C ASP A 460 -39.76 23.31 -19.62
N SER A 461 -40.01 23.95 -20.78
CA SER A 461 -39.85 23.33 -22.11
C SER A 461 -38.41 22.94 -22.45
N TRP A 462 -37.42 23.52 -21.75
CA TRP A 462 -36.01 23.18 -21.94
C TRP A 462 -35.56 21.99 -21.07
N GLN A 463 -36.41 21.55 -20.14
CA GLN A 463 -36.11 20.47 -19.21
C GLN A 463 -36.93 19.23 -19.56
N TRP A 464 -36.41 18.07 -19.17
CA TRP A 464 -37.20 16.86 -19.10
C TRP A 464 -38.33 17.03 -18.09
N GLU A 465 -39.44 16.36 -18.38
CA GLU A 465 -40.55 16.25 -17.43
C GLU A 465 -40.07 15.73 -16.08
N GLN A 466 -40.65 16.26 -14.99
CA GLN A 466 -40.30 15.83 -13.63
C GLN A 466 -40.43 14.31 -13.44
N ALA A 467 -41.50 13.72 -14.00
CA ALA A 467 -41.73 12.28 -13.95
C ALA A 467 -40.61 11.49 -14.65
N ALA A 468 -40.05 12.01 -15.74
CA ALA A 468 -38.91 11.39 -16.41
C ALA A 468 -37.63 11.45 -15.55
N LYS A 469 -37.33 12.61 -14.95
CA LYS A 469 -36.20 12.76 -14.03
C LYS A 469 -36.31 11.80 -12.83
N VAL A 470 -37.50 11.71 -12.22
CA VAL A 470 -37.78 10.79 -11.10
C VAL A 470 -37.56 9.33 -11.50
N ARG A 471 -38.02 8.90 -12.69
CA ARG A 471 -37.79 7.52 -13.17
C ARG A 471 -36.32 7.17 -13.36
N THR A 472 -35.47 8.15 -13.66
CA THR A 472 -34.02 7.93 -13.82
C THR A 472 -33.23 7.97 -12.52
N ALA A 473 -33.80 8.53 -11.45
CA ALA A 473 -33.12 8.70 -10.18
C ALA A 473 -33.16 7.43 -9.33
N GLN A 474 -32.07 7.16 -8.62
CA GLN A 474 -32.04 6.08 -7.62
C GLN A 474 -32.68 6.52 -6.30
N LEU A 475 -32.63 7.83 -6.01
CA LEU A 475 -33.18 8.42 -4.80
C LEU A 475 -33.99 9.67 -5.15
N VAL A 476 -35.07 9.89 -4.40
CA VAL A 476 -35.96 11.05 -4.60
C VAL A 476 -36.13 11.78 -3.28
N VAL A 477 -35.96 13.10 -3.30
CA VAL A 477 -36.31 13.98 -2.18
C VAL A 477 -37.61 14.68 -2.55
N ASN A 478 -38.66 14.44 -1.76
CA ASN A 478 -39.97 15.05 -1.98
C ASN A 478 -40.08 16.37 -1.20
N ASN A 479 -40.11 17.48 -1.95
CA ASN A 479 -40.26 18.83 -1.42
C ASN A 479 -41.68 19.39 -1.60
N SER A 480 -42.70 18.55 -1.42
CA SER A 480 -44.11 18.95 -1.35
C SER A 480 -44.52 19.47 0.03
N GLY A 481 -43.77 19.12 1.08
CA GLY A 481 -44.11 19.38 2.47
C GLY A 481 -43.49 20.65 3.07
N SER A 482 -43.46 20.69 4.40
CA SER A 482 -42.85 21.75 5.21
C SER A 482 -41.31 21.72 5.15
N ALA A 483 -40.69 22.82 5.59
CA ALA A 483 -39.22 22.90 5.68
C ALA A 483 -38.62 21.85 6.64
N ALA A 484 -39.33 21.51 7.73
CA ALA A 484 -38.91 20.49 8.68
C ALA A 484 -38.95 19.08 8.06
N GLU A 485 -39.99 18.77 7.30
CA GLU A 485 -40.09 17.49 6.57
C GLU A 485 -39.00 17.38 5.50
N LEU A 486 -38.70 18.46 4.78
CA LEU A 486 -37.59 18.49 3.83
C LEU A 486 -36.26 18.23 4.53
N GLN A 487 -36.00 18.90 5.65
CA GLN A 487 -34.78 18.70 6.43
C GLN A 487 -34.62 17.25 6.89
N HIS A 488 -35.70 16.62 7.38
CA HIS A 488 -35.68 15.21 7.76
C HIS A 488 -35.35 14.29 6.57
N GLN A 489 -35.92 14.57 5.39
CA GLN A 489 -35.61 13.82 4.18
C GLN A 489 -34.16 14.00 3.73
N VAL A 490 -33.59 15.21 3.85
CA VAL A 490 -32.19 15.46 3.50
C VAL A 490 -31.25 14.74 4.47
N GLN A 491 -31.57 14.71 5.77
CA GLN A 491 -30.83 13.92 6.76
C GLN A 491 -30.90 12.42 6.47
N ALA A 492 -32.07 11.93 6.05
CA ALA A 492 -32.22 10.54 5.61
C ALA A 492 -31.38 10.26 4.35
N LEU A 493 -31.41 11.15 3.35
CA LEU A 493 -30.58 11.07 2.15
C LEU A 493 -29.09 11.01 2.49
N ALA A 494 -28.60 11.91 3.34
CA ALA A 494 -27.21 11.95 3.78
C ALA A 494 -26.78 10.62 4.44
N ARG A 495 -27.64 10.03 5.28
CA ARG A 495 -27.41 8.69 5.86
C ARG A 495 -27.37 7.59 4.80
N VAL A 496 -28.30 7.61 3.85
CA VAL A 496 -28.35 6.61 2.76
C VAL A 496 -27.10 6.67 1.89
N VAL A 497 -26.65 7.85 1.45
CA VAL A 497 -25.44 7.96 0.62
C VAL A 497 -24.18 7.53 1.38
N ARG A 498 -24.06 7.85 2.67
CA ARG A 498 -22.97 7.35 3.53
C ARG A 498 -22.99 5.82 3.64
N ASN A 499 -24.18 5.22 3.79
CA ASN A 499 -24.32 3.77 3.81
C ASN A 499 -23.93 3.13 2.47
N ILE A 500 -24.34 3.73 1.34
CA ILE A 500 -23.93 3.25 0.00
C ILE A 500 -22.40 3.25 -0.13
N GLN A 501 -21.74 4.35 0.25
CA GLN A 501 -20.27 4.44 0.20
C GLN A 501 -19.62 3.37 1.07
N ARG A 502 -20.10 3.19 2.31
CA ARG A 502 -19.61 2.16 3.23
C ARG A 502 -19.77 0.76 2.64
N CYS A 503 -20.94 0.43 2.09
CA CYS A 503 -21.17 -0.88 1.46
C CYS A 503 -20.25 -1.12 0.25
N ARG A 504 -19.97 -0.08 -0.55
CA ARG A 504 -18.97 -0.17 -1.65
C ARG A 504 -17.58 -0.45 -1.11
N GLN A 505 -17.14 0.28 -0.09
CA GLN A 505 -15.85 0.07 0.57
C GLN A 505 -15.73 -1.35 1.13
N GLU A 506 -16.76 -1.85 1.83
CA GLU A 506 -16.78 -3.21 2.37
C GLU A 506 -16.73 -4.27 1.26
N ARG A 507 -17.42 -4.04 0.13
CA ARG A 507 -17.36 -4.93 -1.04
C ARG A 507 -15.96 -4.99 -1.64
N HIS A 508 -15.31 -3.84 -1.83
CA HIS A 508 -13.92 -3.79 -2.31
C HIS A 508 -12.98 -4.51 -1.34
N LEU A 509 -13.10 -4.24 -0.04
CA LEU A 509 -12.26 -4.90 0.96
C LEU A 509 -12.47 -6.42 0.94
N ARG A 510 -13.71 -6.91 0.85
CA ARG A 510 -13.99 -8.35 0.72
C ARG A 510 -13.35 -8.95 -0.52
N ALA A 511 -13.36 -8.26 -1.66
CA ALA A 511 -12.70 -8.72 -2.88
C ALA A 511 -11.17 -8.83 -2.68
N VAL A 512 -10.54 -7.84 -2.02
CA VAL A 512 -9.10 -7.90 -1.71
C VAL A 512 -8.79 -9.06 -0.77
N LEU A 513 -9.61 -9.28 0.25
CA LEU A 513 -9.40 -10.37 1.21
C LEU A 513 -9.60 -11.74 0.55
N ALA A 514 -10.58 -11.88 -0.34
CA ALA A 514 -10.78 -13.10 -1.12
C ALA A 514 -9.55 -13.43 -1.98
N LEU A 515 -8.94 -12.44 -2.64
CA LEU A 515 -7.69 -12.63 -3.38
C LEU A 515 -6.56 -13.14 -2.48
N LEU A 516 -6.46 -12.63 -1.24
CA LEU A 516 -5.47 -13.12 -0.29
C LEU A 516 -5.74 -14.57 0.11
N ASP A 517 -6.99 -14.96 0.31
CA ASP A 517 -7.38 -16.34 0.64
C ASP A 517 -7.15 -17.29 -0.56
N GLU A 518 -7.45 -16.88 -1.79
CA GLU A 518 -7.12 -17.64 -3.00
C GLU A 518 -5.61 -17.91 -3.12
N GLN A 519 -4.77 -16.92 -2.78
CA GLN A 519 -3.32 -17.10 -2.75
C GLN A 519 -2.87 -18.05 -1.63
N ARG A 520 -3.62 -18.14 -0.52
CA ARG A 520 -3.35 -19.14 0.53
C ARG A 520 -3.63 -20.55 0.01
N GLU A 521 -4.78 -20.75 -0.62
CA GLU A 521 -5.24 -22.05 -1.13
C GLU A 521 -4.38 -22.56 -2.30
N HIS A 522 -4.09 -21.71 -3.29
CA HIS A 522 -3.17 -22.05 -4.38
C HIS A 522 -1.80 -22.44 -3.83
N GLY A 523 -1.37 -21.79 -2.77
CA GLY A 523 -0.12 -22.12 -2.11
C GLY A 523 -0.14 -23.41 -1.27
N MET A 524 -1.30 -23.91 -0.84
CA MET A 524 -1.44 -25.19 -0.12
C MET A 524 -1.61 -26.38 -1.07
N ASN A 525 -2.13 -26.16 -2.28
CA ASN A 525 -2.40 -27.23 -3.26
C ASN A 525 -1.19 -27.60 -4.17
N VAL A 526 -0.04 -26.93 -4.04
CA VAL A 526 1.22 -27.31 -4.73
C VAL A 526 2.16 -28.09 -3.78
N SER A 527 1.61 -28.79 -2.79
CA SER A 527 2.35 -29.66 -1.87
C SER A 527 2.45 -31.08 -2.39
#